data_AF-A0A3B9WBR4-F1
#
_entry.id   AF-A0A3B9WBR4-F1
#
_cell.length_a   1.000
_cell.length_b   1.000
_cell.length_c   1.000
_cell.angle_alpha   90.00
_cell.angle_beta   90.00
_cell.angle_gamma   90.00
#
_symmetry.space_group_name_H-M   'P 1'
#
loop_
_entity.id
_entity.type
_entity.pdbx_description
1 polymer ?
#
loop_
_entity_poly.entity_id
_entity_poly.type
_entity_poly.pdbx_seq_one_letter_code
_entity_poly.pdbx_strand_id
1 'polypeptide(L)'
;AQRALEVHASEVLMAKNGADGDYTADPRKDPDAQRLASLTYDQAIARDIRVMDQTAFALCRDNNVTMRVFGMEGAGNVTRAVLGEEIGTLVTP
;
A
#
# COMPACT_ATOMS: atom_id res chain seq x y z
N ALA A 1 0.73 8.40 8.40
CA ALA A 1 2.03 8.84 7.89
C ALA A 1 2.80 9.64 8.94
N GLN A 2 2.34 10.82 9.38
CA GLN A 2 3.10 11.67 10.30
C GLN A 2 3.61 10.97 11.57
N ARG A 3 2.76 10.22 12.29
CA ARG A 3 3.18 9.45 13.46
C ARG A 3 4.21 8.37 13.15
N ALA A 4 4.16 7.77 11.96
CA ALA A 4 5.14 6.77 11.55
C ALA A 4 6.54 7.40 11.39
N LEU A 5 6.61 8.64 10.90
CA LEU A 5 7.88 9.38 10.83
C LEU A 5 8.42 9.74 12.20
N GLU A 6 7.54 10.21 13.10
CA GLU A 6 7.93 10.60 14.46
C GLU A 6 8.52 9.44 15.28
N VAL A 7 8.09 8.20 15.01
CA VAL A 7 8.60 7.00 15.67
C VAL A 7 9.71 6.30 14.88
N HIS A 8 10.18 6.91 13.78
CA HIS A 8 11.19 6.34 12.87
C HIS A 8 10.80 4.94 12.37
N ALA A 9 9.54 4.75 12.00
CA ALA A 9 9.08 3.49 11.43
C ALA A 9 9.76 3.23 10.08
N SER A 10 10.25 2.00 9.91
CA SER A 10 10.85 1.56 8.64
C SER A 10 9.81 1.38 7.52
N GLU A 11 8.58 1.02 7.88
CA GLU A 11 7.51 0.70 6.95
C GLU A 11 6.13 1.04 7.54
N VAL A 12 5.21 1.49 6.70
CA VAL A 12 3.81 1.72 7.05
C VAL A 12 2.96 0.56 6.55
N LEU A 13 2.36 -0.17 7.49
CA LEU A 13 1.40 -1.22 7.19
C LEU A 13 -0.02 -0.62 7.07
N MET A 14 -0.59 -0.69 5.87
CA MET A 14 -1.97 -0.27 5.58
C MET A 14 -2.85 -1.50 5.35
N ALA A 15 -3.76 -1.73 6.27
CA ALA A 15 -4.81 -2.72 6.12
C ALA A 15 -6.04 -2.12 5.43
N LYS A 16 -6.54 -2.77 4.38
CA LYS A 16 -7.80 -2.46 3.69
C LYS A 16 -8.87 -3.50 4.01
N ASN A 17 -10.13 -3.06 4.07
CA ASN A 17 -11.30 -3.93 4.21
C ASN A 17 -11.94 -4.13 2.83
N GLY A 18 -12.10 -5.37 2.39
CA GLY A 18 -12.72 -5.69 1.09
C GLY A 18 -11.81 -5.48 -0.13
N ALA A 19 -10.50 -5.30 0.09
CA ALA A 19 -9.47 -5.27 -0.94
C ALA A 19 -8.16 -5.84 -0.36
N ASP A 20 -7.49 -6.70 -1.10
CA ASP A 20 -6.28 -7.42 -0.71
C ASP A 20 -4.99 -6.77 -1.24
N GLY A 21 -5.07 -5.59 -1.84
CA GLY A 21 -3.93 -4.82 -2.37
C GLY A 21 -4.38 -3.64 -3.23
N ASP A 22 -3.43 -3.04 -3.95
CA ASP A 22 -3.70 -2.05 -4.99
C ASP A 22 -3.76 -2.72 -6.36
N TYR A 23 -4.63 -2.21 -7.23
CA TYR A 23 -4.95 -2.77 -8.53
C TYR A 23 -4.72 -1.73 -9.64
N THR A 24 -4.50 -2.20 -10.87
CA THR A 24 -4.38 -1.33 -12.05
C THR A 24 -5.64 -0.52 -12.34
N ALA A 25 -6.81 -1.05 -11.97
CA ALA A 25 -8.12 -0.43 -12.08
C ALA A 25 -9.02 -0.93 -10.94
N ASP A 26 -10.23 -0.38 -10.79
CA ASP A 26 -11.20 -0.87 -9.80
C ASP A 26 -11.71 -2.26 -10.22
N PRO A 27 -11.37 -3.35 -9.49
CA PRO A 27 -11.74 -4.72 -9.87
C PRO A 27 -13.24 -4.98 -9.85
N ARG A 28 -14.03 -4.06 -9.26
CA ARG A 28 -15.51 -4.13 -9.28
C ARG A 28 -16.09 -3.55 -10.58
N LYS A 29 -15.31 -2.77 -11.33
CA LYS A 29 -15.75 -2.08 -12.56
C LYS A 29 -15.02 -2.59 -13.79
N ASP A 30 -13.77 -3.00 -13.62
CA ASP A 30 -12.91 -3.48 -14.68
C ASP A 30 -12.53 -4.96 -14.39
N PRO A 31 -13.02 -5.92 -15.18
CA PRO A 31 -12.68 -7.33 -15.01
C PRO A 31 -11.22 -7.64 -15.35
N ASP A 32 -10.53 -6.77 -16.10
CA ASP A 32 -9.11 -6.90 -16.44
C ASP A 32 -8.19 -6.25 -15.37
N ALA A 33 -8.76 -5.76 -14.26
CA ALA A 33 -7.98 -5.20 -13.17
C ALA A 33 -7.03 -6.24 -12.56
N GLN A 34 -5.73 -5.94 -12.58
CA GLN A 34 -4.70 -6.81 -12.03
C GLN A 34 -4.15 -6.23 -10.74
N ARG A 35 -4.01 -7.09 -9.72
CA ARG A 35 -3.35 -6.73 -8.46
C ARG A 35 -1.87 -6.49 -8.71
N LEU A 36 -1.36 -5.37 -8.21
CA LEU A 36 0.05 -5.01 -8.32
C LEU A 36 0.81 -5.59 -7.14
N ALA A 37 1.87 -6.36 -7.39
CA ALA A 37 2.74 -6.85 -6.31
C ALA A 37 3.58 -5.72 -5.70
N SER A 38 4.04 -4.80 -6.55
CA SER A 38 4.80 -3.62 -6.14
C SER A 38 4.48 -2.42 -7.03
N LEU A 39 4.66 -1.22 -6.49
CA LEU A 39 4.38 0.06 -7.13
C LEU A 39 5.32 1.12 -6.55
N THR A 40 5.74 2.11 -7.34
CA THR A 40 6.42 3.29 -6.77
C THR A 40 5.42 4.40 -6.44
N TYR A 41 5.77 5.32 -5.53
CA TYR A 41 4.90 6.48 -5.25
C TYR A 41 4.61 7.27 -6.53
N ASP A 42 5.60 7.46 -7.40
CA ASP A 42 5.42 8.19 -8.65
C ASP A 42 4.50 7.45 -9.63
N GLN A 43 4.60 6.11 -9.72
CA GLN A 43 3.68 5.32 -10.53
C GLN A 43 2.24 5.37 -10.00
N ALA A 44 2.07 5.36 -8.67
CA ALA A 44 0.76 5.47 -8.05
C ALA A 44 0.10 6.82 -8.37
N ILE A 45 0.87 7.91 -8.29
CA ILE A 45 0.41 9.27 -8.63
C ILE A 45 0.09 9.35 -10.13
N ALA A 46 0.98 8.86 -11.00
CA ALA A 46 0.81 8.92 -12.45
C ALA A 46 -0.42 8.13 -12.94
N ARG A 47 -0.80 7.06 -12.23
CA ARG A 47 -1.94 6.20 -12.56
C ARG A 47 -3.21 6.54 -11.78
N ASP A 48 -3.21 7.63 -11.00
CA ASP A 48 -4.31 8.01 -10.08
C ASP A 48 -4.77 6.85 -9.17
N ILE A 49 -3.82 6.00 -8.76
CA ILE A 49 -4.11 4.89 -7.85
C ILE A 49 -4.32 5.48 -6.47
N ARG A 50 -5.58 5.50 -6.03
CA ARG A 50 -5.97 6.01 -4.71
C ARG A 50 -5.62 5.00 -3.61
N VAL A 51 -4.37 5.03 -3.17
CA VAL A 51 -3.87 4.24 -2.04
C VAL A 51 -4.32 4.83 -0.70
N MET A 52 -4.16 6.15 -0.52
CA MET A 52 -4.56 6.94 0.66
C MET A 52 -4.76 8.42 0.29
N ASP A 53 -5.01 9.26 1.30
CA ASP A 53 -4.91 10.72 1.19
C ASP A 53 -3.55 11.14 0.59
N GLN A 54 -3.58 12.03 -0.40
CA GLN A 54 -2.39 12.46 -1.15
C GLN A 54 -1.32 13.08 -0.24
N THR A 55 -1.72 13.76 0.84
CA THR A 55 -0.79 14.38 1.79
C THR A 55 0.02 13.32 2.52
N ALA A 56 -0.64 12.28 3.02
CA ALA A 56 0.02 11.18 3.71
C ALA A 56 0.93 10.38 2.77
N PHE A 57 0.54 10.27 1.49
CA PHE A 57 1.30 9.60 0.46
C PHE A 57 2.61 10.34 0.13
N ALA A 58 2.51 11.65 -0.12
CA ALA A 58 3.69 12.51 -0.34
C ALA A 58 4.63 12.51 0.87
N LEU A 59 4.08 12.55 2.09
CA LEU A 59 4.87 12.53 3.32
C LEU A 59 5.73 11.26 3.45
N CYS A 60 5.18 10.09 3.09
CA CYS A 60 5.95 8.84 3.10
C CYS A 60 7.02 8.82 2.00
N ARG A 61 6.68 9.25 0.78
CA ARG A 61 7.63 9.35 -0.34
C ARG A 61 8.83 10.23 0.02
N ASP A 62 8.55 11.45 0.47
CA ASP A 62 9.59 12.46 0.72
C ASP A 62 10.52 12.07 1.88
N ASN A 63 10.10 11.12 2.73
CA ASN A 63 10.88 10.58 3.85
C ASN A 63 11.40 9.16 3.59
N ASN A 64 11.34 8.66 2.36
CA ASN A 64 11.78 7.33 1.96
C ASN A 64 11.17 6.18 2.79
N VAL A 65 9.95 6.35 3.27
CA VAL A 65 9.25 5.32 4.04
C VAL A 65 8.46 4.44 3.09
N THR A 66 8.69 3.12 3.13
CA THR A 66 7.91 2.16 2.34
C THR A 66 6.54 1.92 2.94
N MET A 67 5.62 1.39 2.15
CA MET A 67 4.27 1.07 2.60
C MET A 67 3.80 -0.27 2.08
N ARG A 68 3.18 -1.07 2.94
CA ARG A 68 2.52 -2.33 2.59
C ARG A 68 1.03 -2.12 2.58
N VAL A 69 0.37 -2.34 1.46
CA VAL A 69 -1.09 -2.29 1.35
C VAL A 69 -1.62 -3.70 1.23
N PHE A 70 -2.35 -4.18 2.23
CA PHE A 70 -2.83 -5.56 2.25
C PHE A 70 -4.25 -5.65 2.80
N GLY A 71 -4.93 -6.76 2.50
CA GLY A 71 -6.28 -7.02 3.02
C GLY A 71 -6.24 -7.51 4.47
N MET A 72 -7.12 -6.95 5.31
CA MET A 72 -7.28 -7.44 6.69
C MET A 72 -7.97 -8.82 6.73
N GLU A 73 -8.67 -9.19 5.66
CA GLU A 73 -9.40 -10.45 5.53
C GLU A 73 -8.43 -11.62 5.27
N GLY A 74 -8.30 -12.51 6.25
CA GLY A 74 -7.42 -13.67 6.20
C GLY A 74 -6.67 -13.88 7.51
N ALA A 75 -6.80 -15.06 8.10
CA ALA A 75 -6.11 -15.39 9.34
C ALA A 75 -4.59 -15.29 9.15
N GLY A 76 -3.94 -14.43 9.94
CA GLY A 76 -2.48 -14.25 9.93
C GLY A 76 -1.94 -13.21 8.93
N ASN A 77 -2.77 -12.50 8.17
CA ASN A 77 -2.29 -11.52 7.18
C ASN A 77 -1.42 -10.41 7.80
N VAL A 78 -1.79 -9.92 9.00
CA VAL A 78 -0.98 -8.91 9.71
C VAL A 78 0.41 -9.47 10.05
N THR A 79 0.47 -10.70 10.58
CA THR A 79 1.74 -11.36 10.90
C THR A 79 2.60 -11.53 9.64
N ARG A 80 2.00 -12.01 8.55
CA ARG A 80 2.69 -12.17 7.26
C ARG A 80 3.23 -10.86 6.71
N ALA A 81 2.46 -9.78 6.83
CA ALA A 81 2.88 -8.44 6.43
C ALA A 81 4.08 -7.94 7.28
N VAL A 82 4.04 -8.14 8.60
CA VAL A 82 5.15 -7.79 9.51
C VAL A 82 6.41 -8.62 9.23
N LEU A 83 6.25 -9.89 8.83
CA LEU A 83 7.36 -10.77 8.45
C LEU A 83 7.94 -10.43 7.06
N GLY A 84 7.35 -9.48 6.34
CA GLY A 84 7.83 -9.06 5.01
C GLY A 84 7.49 -10.03 3.89
N GLU A 85 6.52 -10.93 4.09
CA GLU A 85 6.05 -11.80 3.02
C GLU A 85 5.43 -11.00 1.87
N GLU A 86 5.37 -11.60 0.68
CA GLU A 86 4.73 -11.02 -0.51
C GLU A 86 3.19 -11.06 -0.38
N ILE A 87 2.66 -10.27 0.56
CA ILE A 87 1.25 -10.03 0.74
C ILE A 87 0.90 -8.60 0.31
N GLY A 88 -0.22 -8.46 -0.38
CA GLY A 88 -0.68 -7.15 -0.80
C GLY A 88 0.18 -6.53 -1.89
N THR A 89 0.32 -5.22 -1.81
CA THR A 89 1.13 -4.38 -2.70
C THR A 89 2.17 -3.65 -1.87
N LEU A 90 3.43 -3.73 -2.30
CA LEU A 90 4.51 -2.92 -1.73
C LEU A 90 4.64 -1.61 -2.49
N VAL A 91 4.49 -0.50 -1.80
CA VAL A 91 4.75 0.84 -2.32
C VAL A 91 6.13 1.32 -1.86
N THR A 92 6.99 1.62 -2.82
CA THR A 92 8.36 2.09 -2.58
C THR A 92 8.55 3.53 -3.05
N PRO A 93 9.47 4.30 -2.43
CA PRO A 93 9.91 5.63 -2.91
C PRO A 93 10.05 5.69 -4.43
#